data_AF-A0A7Y9MIU4-F1
#
_entry.id   AF-A0A7Y9MIU4-F1
#
_cell.length_a   1.000
_cell.length_b   1.000
_cell.length_c   1.000
_cell.angle_alpha   90.00
_cell.angle_beta   90.00
_cell.angle_gamma   90.00
#
_symmetry.space_group_name_H-M   'P 1'
#
loop_
_entity.id
_entity.type
_entity.pdbx_description
1 polymer ?
#
loop_
_entity_poly.entity_id
_entity_poly.type
_entity_poly.pdbx_seq_one_letter_code
_entity_poly.pdbx_strand_id
1 'polypeptide(L)'
;MGHLIYGVAPAIRVNDRALRHLQAVVLAKLRRNESFSFEWESEPDIDGDDAIKKGGDFGAVWISQGASLYFSYDKAPDDSLNMAWLKLLSETVASTGRLRLLPEPGAPAPSR
;
A
#
# COMPACT_ATOMS: atom_id res chain seq x y z
N MET A 1 -21.35 0.37 -9.13
CA MET A 1 -20.60 0.60 -10.38
C MET A 1 -19.12 0.66 -10.02
N GLY A 2 -18.20 0.25 -10.91
CA GLY A 2 -16.76 0.12 -10.62
C GLY A 2 -15.87 0.72 -11.72
N HIS A 3 -14.59 0.89 -11.42
CA HIS A 3 -13.62 1.56 -12.29
C HIS A 3 -12.46 0.64 -12.70
N LEU A 4 -11.96 0.83 -13.92
CA LEU A 4 -10.74 0.24 -14.48
C LEU A 4 -9.92 1.41 -15.02
N ILE A 5 -8.71 1.65 -14.49
CA ILE A 5 -7.86 2.75 -14.99
C ILE A 5 -6.52 2.18 -15.46
N TYR A 6 -6.18 2.52 -16.71
CA TYR A 6 -4.96 2.11 -17.41
C TYR A 6 -4.18 3.36 -17.81
N GLY A 7 -2.94 3.47 -17.33
CA GLY A 7 -2.21 4.73 -17.25
C GLY A 7 -1.97 5.09 -15.79
N VAL A 8 -1.96 6.39 -15.47
CA VAL A 8 -1.66 6.85 -14.10
C VAL A 8 -2.86 6.55 -13.18
N ALA A 9 -2.61 5.73 -12.15
CA ALA A 9 -3.58 5.44 -11.10
C ALA A 9 -3.79 6.65 -10.17
N PRO A 10 -4.96 6.79 -9.52
CA PRO A 10 -5.17 7.84 -8.53
C PRO A 10 -4.17 7.70 -7.36
N ALA A 11 -3.91 8.81 -6.69
CA ALA A 11 -3.13 8.78 -5.45
C ALA A 11 -3.92 8.00 -4.39
N ILE A 12 -3.28 7.00 -3.78
CA ILE A 12 -3.87 6.22 -2.69
C ILE A 12 -3.34 6.83 -1.40
N ARG A 13 -4.23 7.30 -0.54
CA ARG A 13 -3.81 7.87 0.74
C ARG A 13 -3.46 6.74 1.70
N VAL A 14 -2.24 6.79 2.26
CA VAL A 14 -1.73 5.84 3.27
C VAL A 14 -1.04 6.63 4.37
N ASN A 15 -1.25 6.26 5.65
CA ASN A 15 -0.53 6.88 6.76
C ASN A 15 0.99 6.75 6.57
N ASP A 16 1.76 7.80 6.87
CA ASP A 16 3.22 7.86 6.69
C ASP A 16 3.96 6.60 7.18
N ARG A 17 3.59 6.05 8.35
CA ARG A 17 4.23 4.84 8.91
C ARG A 17 3.98 3.63 8.03
N ALA A 18 2.73 3.43 7.59
CA ALA A 18 2.38 2.34 6.69
C ALA A 18 3.00 2.54 5.29
N LEU A 19 2.98 3.76 4.76
CA LEU A 19 3.56 4.11 3.47
C LEU A 19 5.06 3.77 3.43
N ARG A 20 5.79 4.02 4.52
CA ARG A 20 7.21 3.70 4.64
C ARG A 20 7.51 2.21 4.55
N HIS A 21 6.65 1.37 5.13
CA HIS A 21 6.75 -0.09 5.05
C HIS A 21 6.37 -0.60 3.66
N LEU A 22 5.30 -0.06 3.07
CA LEU A 22 4.92 -0.36 1.69
C LEU A 22 6.03 0.00 0.72
N GLN A 23 6.63 1.19 0.83
CA GLN A 23 7.76 1.61 -0.01
C GLN A 23 8.90 0.59 0.05
N ALA A 24 9.26 0.11 1.24
CA ALA A 24 10.33 -0.87 1.40
C ALA A 24 10.02 -2.20 0.69
N VAL A 25 8.80 -2.72 0.85
CA VAL A 25 8.36 -3.99 0.22
C VAL A 25 8.25 -3.84 -1.30
N VAL A 26 7.62 -2.75 -1.77
CA VAL A 26 7.43 -2.45 -3.19
C VAL A 26 8.78 -2.35 -3.90
N LEU A 27 9.72 -1.57 -3.36
CA LEU A 27 11.05 -1.44 -3.96
C LEU A 27 11.84 -2.76 -3.94
N ALA A 28 11.69 -3.57 -2.88
CA ALA A 28 12.33 -4.89 -2.82
C ALA A 28 11.79 -5.85 -3.91
N LYS A 29 10.49 -5.82 -4.18
CA LYS A 29 9.86 -6.61 -5.24
C LYS A 29 10.25 -6.15 -6.64
N LEU A 30 10.21 -4.85 -6.88
CA LEU A 30 10.59 -4.28 -8.18
C LEU A 30 12.07 -4.52 -8.54
N ARG A 31 12.98 -4.50 -7.56
CA ARG A 31 14.40 -4.86 -7.75
C ARG A 31 14.60 -6.30 -8.20
N ARG A 32 13.67 -7.20 -7.88
CA ARG A 32 13.67 -8.61 -8.32
C ARG A 32 12.87 -8.83 -9.60
N ASN A 33 12.42 -7.76 -10.26
CA ASN A 33 11.54 -7.80 -11.42
C ASN A 33 10.23 -8.60 -11.15
N GLU A 34 9.75 -8.55 -9.92
CA GLU A 34 8.48 -9.16 -9.52
C GLU A 34 7.37 -8.11 -9.66
N SER A 35 6.44 -8.32 -10.59
CA SER A 35 5.21 -7.53 -10.69
C SER A 35 4.13 -8.10 -9.77
N PHE A 36 3.31 -7.24 -9.18
CA PHE A 36 2.28 -7.62 -8.21
C PHE A 36 1.12 -6.63 -8.22
N SER A 37 -0.04 -7.02 -7.65
CA SER A 37 -1.12 -6.09 -7.37
C SER A 37 -1.03 -5.55 -5.94
N PHE A 38 -1.38 -4.29 -5.71
CA PHE A 38 -1.67 -3.76 -4.39
C PHE A 38 -3.18 -3.58 -4.26
N GLU A 39 -3.78 -4.22 -3.26
CA GLU A 39 -5.24 -4.29 -3.06
C GLU A 39 -5.63 -3.75 -1.68
N TRP A 40 -6.81 -3.14 -1.61
CA TRP A 40 -7.42 -2.68 -0.37
C TRP A 40 -8.92 -2.98 -0.37
N GLU A 41 -9.48 -3.26 0.80
CA GLU A 41 -10.91 -3.58 1.04
C GLU A 41 -11.65 -2.47 1.80
N SER A 42 -10.90 -1.53 2.32
CA SER A 42 -11.31 -0.19 2.72
C SER A 42 -10.08 0.68 2.42
N GLU A 43 -10.26 1.92 1.95
CA GLU A 43 -9.12 2.83 1.81
C GLU A 43 -8.34 2.81 3.14
N PRO A 44 -7.01 2.66 3.16
CA PRO A 44 -6.24 2.43 4.38
C PRO A 44 -6.35 3.62 5.37
N ASP A 45 -7.45 3.66 6.13
CA ASP A 45 -7.82 4.61 7.17
C ASP A 45 -7.46 6.08 6.91
N ILE A 46 -7.99 6.68 5.83
CA ILE A 46 -7.79 8.11 5.60
C ILE A 46 -9.02 8.76 4.95
N ASP A 47 -9.38 9.92 5.50
CA ASP A 47 -10.28 10.91 4.91
C ASP A 47 -10.03 11.09 3.40
N GLY A 48 -10.87 10.43 2.61
CA GLY A 48 -11.28 10.78 1.26
C GLY A 48 -10.20 10.72 0.19
N ASP A 49 -10.40 9.81 -0.77
CA ASP A 49 -10.08 10.06 -2.17
C ASP A 49 -10.58 11.46 -2.60
N ASP A 50 -9.67 12.40 -2.85
CA ASP A 50 -9.99 13.74 -3.35
C ASP A 50 -10.74 13.69 -4.71
N ALA A 51 -10.67 12.56 -5.43
CA ALA A 51 -11.38 12.36 -6.69
C ALA A 51 -12.76 11.69 -6.52
N ILE A 52 -13.05 10.99 -5.42
CA ILE A 52 -14.30 10.23 -5.23
C ILE A 52 -14.94 10.60 -3.90
N LYS A 53 -15.82 11.62 -3.95
CA LYS A 53 -16.59 12.14 -2.80
C LYS A 53 -17.54 11.14 -2.11
N LYS A 54 -17.63 9.88 -2.54
CA LYS A 54 -18.36 8.80 -1.85
C LYS A 54 -18.20 7.47 -2.60
N GLY A 55 -17.67 6.47 -1.91
CA GLY A 55 -17.91 5.05 -2.22
C GLY A 55 -16.90 4.42 -3.17
N GLY A 56 -15.91 3.77 -2.57
CA GLY A 56 -14.99 2.87 -3.23
C GLY A 56 -14.24 2.04 -2.19
N ASP A 57 -14.96 1.19 -1.44
CA ASP A 57 -14.37 0.40 -0.34
C ASP A 57 -13.23 -0.48 -0.85
N PHE A 58 -13.33 -1.00 -2.08
CA PHE A 58 -12.37 -1.95 -2.64
C PHE A 58 -11.64 -1.35 -3.85
N GLY A 59 -10.32 -1.49 -3.88
CA GLY A 59 -9.52 -1.08 -5.03
C GLY A 59 -8.26 -1.92 -5.20
N ALA A 60 -7.71 -1.87 -6.41
CA ALA A 60 -6.49 -2.58 -6.77
C ALA A 60 -5.68 -1.80 -7.81
N VAL A 61 -4.36 -1.78 -7.65
CA VAL A 61 -3.42 -1.25 -8.65
C VAL A 61 -2.36 -2.28 -9.00
N TRP A 62 -2.04 -2.40 -10.29
CA TRP A 62 -0.93 -3.23 -10.75
C TRP A 62 0.38 -2.45 -10.75
N ILE A 63 1.44 -3.03 -10.18
CA ILE A 63 2.76 -2.40 -10.06
C ILE A 63 3.80 -3.30 -10.74
N SER A 64 4.60 -2.70 -11.62
CA SER A 64 5.67 -3.38 -12.37
C SER A 64 6.90 -2.49 -12.50
N GLN A 65 8.02 -3.05 -12.98
CA GLN A 65 9.32 -2.34 -13.04
C GLN A 65 9.29 -1.09 -13.94
N GLY A 66 8.38 -1.01 -14.91
CA GLY A 66 8.21 0.16 -15.78
C GLY A 66 7.40 1.30 -15.16
N ALA A 67 6.83 1.11 -13.96
CA ALA A 67 6.01 2.12 -13.31
C ALA A 67 6.88 3.20 -12.64
N SER A 68 6.55 4.47 -12.87
CA SER A 68 7.09 5.57 -12.05
C SER A 68 6.31 5.65 -10.75
N LEU A 69 7.00 5.47 -9.63
CA LEU A 69 6.42 5.56 -8.28
C LEU A 69 6.94 6.81 -7.58
N TYR A 70 6.02 7.61 -7.06
CA TYR A 70 6.33 8.78 -6.24
C TYR A 70 5.73 8.60 -4.86
N PHE A 71 6.58 8.61 -3.83
CA PHE A 71 6.17 8.51 -2.42
C PHE A 71 6.28 9.90 -1.79
N SER A 72 5.15 10.44 -1.36
CA SER A 72 5.08 11.73 -0.66
C SER A 72 4.65 11.48 0.78
N TYR A 73 5.24 12.21 1.72
CA TYR A 73 4.98 12.07 3.15
C TYR A 73 4.55 13.41 3.73
N ASP A 74 3.67 13.38 4.73
CA ASP A 74 3.28 14.59 5.47
C ASP A 74 4.42 15.08 6.37
N LYS A 75 5.26 14.16 6.84
CA LYS A 75 6.45 14.44 7.66
C LYS A 75 7.69 13.72 7.12
N ALA A 76 8.87 14.14 7.57
CA ALA A 76 10.08 13.38 7.29
C ALA A 76 9.91 11.94 7.81
N PRO A 77 10.06 10.90 6.97
CA PRO A 77 9.85 9.52 7.39
C PRO A 77 10.87 9.16 8.48
N ASP A 78 10.40 8.55 9.55
CA ASP A 78 11.26 7.91 10.53
C ASP A 78 11.94 6.70 9.88
N ASP A 79 13.23 6.51 10.16
CA ASP A 79 14.00 5.38 9.65
C ASP A 79 13.71 4.08 10.42
N SER A 80 12.90 4.14 11.48
CA SER A 80 12.46 2.96 12.23
C SER A 80 11.50 2.08 11.41
N LEU A 81 12.03 0.99 10.85
CA LEU A 81 11.24 -0.05 10.18
C LEU A 81 10.97 -1.23 11.11
N ASN A 82 9.72 -1.65 11.19
CA ASN A 82 9.33 -2.88 11.89
C ASN A 82 9.60 -4.09 10.99
N MET A 83 10.67 -4.83 11.31
CA MET A 83 11.09 -6.00 10.53
C MET A 83 10.04 -7.12 10.51
N ALA A 84 9.26 -7.28 11.58
CA ALA A 84 8.17 -8.27 11.62
C ALA A 84 7.05 -7.89 10.64
N TRP A 85 6.75 -6.59 10.53
CA TRP A 85 5.77 -6.08 9.58
C TRP A 85 6.23 -6.25 8.14
N LEU A 86 7.49 -5.91 7.83
CA LEU A 86 8.06 -6.10 6.50
C LEU A 86 8.00 -7.56 6.04
N LYS A 87 8.32 -8.49 6.96
CA LYS A 87 8.22 -9.93 6.70
C LYS A 87 6.77 -10.32 6.39
N LEU A 88 5.82 -9.93 7.23
CA LEU A 88 4.39 -10.22 7.05
C LEU A 88 3.85 -9.71 5.70
N LEU A 89 4.15 -8.46 5.35
CA LEU A 89 3.75 -7.87 4.07
C LEU A 89 4.39 -8.59 2.88
N SER A 90 5.68 -8.94 2.99
CA SER A 90 6.40 -9.67 1.92
C SER A 90 5.84 -11.07 1.70
N GLU A 91 5.47 -11.77 2.77
CA GLU A 91 4.86 -13.11 2.73
C GLU A 91 3.48 -13.09 2.08
N THR A 92 2.70 -12.03 2.31
CA THR A 92 1.40 -11.83 1.68
C THR A 92 1.54 -11.80 0.15
N VAL A 93 2.52 -11.04 -0.35
CA VAL A 93 2.80 -10.98 -1.80
C VAL A 93 3.34 -12.30 -2.32
N ALA A 94 4.25 -12.95 -1.60
CA ALA A 94 4.86 -14.21 -2.03
C ALA A 94 3.83 -15.35 -2.17
N SER A 95 2.81 -15.36 -1.31
CA SER A 95 1.78 -16.41 -1.30
C SER A 95 0.66 -16.17 -2.32
N THR A 96 0.25 -14.92 -2.51
CA THR A 96 -0.96 -14.61 -3.30
C THR A 96 -0.69 -13.83 -4.59
N GLY A 97 0.51 -13.26 -4.75
CA GLY A 97 0.82 -12.27 -5.78
C GLY A 97 0.19 -10.90 -5.52
N ARG A 98 -0.44 -10.72 -4.35
CA ARG A 98 -1.21 -9.53 -3.96
C ARG A 98 -0.61 -8.95 -2.68
N LEU A 99 -0.36 -7.64 -2.69
CA LEU A 99 0.04 -6.88 -1.52
C LEU A 99 -1.22 -6.30 -0.89
N ARG A 100 -1.41 -6.53 0.40
CA ARG A 100 -2.44 -5.89 1.22
C ARG A 100 -1.78 -5.24 2.41
N LEU A 101 -2.24 -4.05 2.79
CA LEU A 101 -1.77 -3.43 4.01
C LEU A 101 -2.37 -4.18 5.20
N LEU A 102 -1.52 -4.82 5.98
CA LEU A 102 -1.90 -5.51 7.20
C LEU A 102 -1.60 -4.64 8.43
N PRO A 103 -2.35 -4.80 9.53
CA PRO A 103 -2.04 -4.12 10.78
C PRO A 103 -0.61 -4.40 11.24
N GLU A 104 0.01 -3.41 11.89
CA GLU A 104 1.37 -3.57 12.42
C GLU A 104 1.40 -4.65 13.52
N PRO A 105 2.28 -5.66 13.41
CA PRO A 105 2.46 -6.66 14.44
C PRO A 105 2.91 -6.03 15.77
N GLY A 106 2.16 -6.30 16.84
CA GLY A 106 2.44 -5.78 18.18
C GLY A 106 1.90 -4.38 18.45
N ALA A 107 1.20 -3.76 17.49
CA ALA A 107 0.40 -2.57 17.80
C ALA A 107 -0.74 -2.94 18.76
N PRO A 108 -1.05 -2.09 19.76
CA PRO A 108 -2.23 -2.29 20.59
C PRO A 108 -3.46 -2.33 19.67
N ALA A 109 -4.33 -3.34 19.86
CA ALA A 109 -5.53 -3.49 19.07
C ALA A 109 -6.34 -2.18 19.07
N PRO A 110 -6.88 -1.74 17.92
CA PRO A 110 -7.70 -0.54 17.89
C PRO A 110 -8.88 -0.74 18.84
N SER A 111 -9.00 0.13 19.84
CA SER A 111 -10.18 0.21 20.69
C SER A 111 -11.37 0.52 19.80
N ARG A 112 -12.27 -0.45 19.70
CA ARG A 112 -13.50 -0.40 18.88
C ARG A 112 -14.50 0.60 19.43
#